data_AF-W2TYF3-F1
#
_entry.id   AF-W2TYF3-F1
#
_cell.length_a   1.000
_cell.length_b   1.000
_cell.length_c   1.000
_cell.angle_alpha   90.00
_cell.angle_beta   90.00
_cell.angle_gamma   90.00
#
_symmetry.space_group_name_H-M   'P 1'
#
loop_
_entity.id
_entity.type
_entity.pdbx_description
1 polymer ?
#
loop_
_entity_poly.entity_id
_entity_poly.type
_entity_poly.pdbx_seq_one_letter_code
_entity_poly.pdbx_strand_id
1 'polypeptide(L)'
;MGHKDDLQRARVVHILDFGLSRSYAVLKNGKWVARKARGTAEFRGTLRYCSPNVHEKKEQGRRDDLWSLFYVLIEFHCGLPWQTVRDKHKVLCIFVHGKSRTNV
;
A
#
# COMPACT_ATOMS: atom_id res chain seq x y z
N MET A 1 0.07 1.71 -24.01
CA MET A 1 -0.99 0.90 -23.36
C MET A 1 -2.32 1.38 -23.92
N GLY A 2 -3.11 0.48 -24.51
CA GLY A 2 -4.43 0.76 -25.11
C GLY A 2 -4.44 1.79 -26.26
N HIS A 3 -4.58 1.33 -27.52
CA HIS A 3 -4.99 2.23 -28.60
C HIS A 3 -6.49 2.51 -28.43
N LYS A 4 -6.97 3.73 -28.74
CA LYS A 4 -8.39 4.08 -28.59
C LYS A 4 -9.31 3.16 -29.40
N ASP A 5 -8.79 2.63 -30.51
CA ASP A 5 -9.53 1.74 -31.41
C ASP A 5 -9.45 0.26 -31.00
N ASP A 6 -8.66 -0.09 -29.99
CA ASP A 6 -8.59 -1.44 -29.43
C ASP A 6 -9.43 -1.52 -28.15
N LEU A 7 -10.74 -1.70 -28.33
CA LEU A 7 -11.73 -1.76 -27.24
C LEU A 7 -11.44 -2.88 -26.23
N GLN A 8 -10.78 -3.96 -26.64
CA GLN A 8 -10.43 -5.06 -25.74
C GLN A 8 -9.29 -4.66 -24.82
N ARG A 9 -8.23 -4.05 -25.35
CA ARG A 9 -7.10 -3.59 -24.54
C ARG A 9 -7.41 -2.31 -23.75
N ALA A 10 -8.36 -1.50 -24.21
CA ALA A 10 -8.78 -0.28 -23.51
C ALA A 10 -9.43 -0.54 -22.14
N ARG A 11 -9.89 -1.77 -21.89
CA ARG A 11 -10.56 -2.18 -20.62
C ARG A 11 -9.64 -2.96 -19.68
N VAL A 12 -8.35 -3.07 -20.01
CA VAL A 12 -7.37 -3.80 -19.20
C VAL A 12 -6.64 -2.83 -18.28
N VAL A 13 -6.65 -3.14 -16.98
CA VAL A 13 -5.85 -2.41 -15.99
C VAL A 13 -4.47 -3.05 -15.89
N HIS A 14 -3.43 -2.23 -16.06
CA HIS A 14 -2.04 -2.67 -15.93
C HIS A 14 -1.44 -2.19 -14.61
N ILE A 15 -0.71 -3.06 -13.93
CA ILE A 15 0.13 -2.70 -12.77
C ILE A 15 1.51 -2.31 -13.30
N LEU A 16 2.00 -1.16 -12.86
CA LEU A 16 3.27 -0.58 -13.30
C LEU A 16 4.21 -0.38 -12.11
N ASP A 17 5.47 -0.08 -12.44
CA ASP A 17 6.54 0.23 -11.49
C ASP A 17 6.79 -0.88 -10.44
N PHE A 18 7.69 -1.79 -10.80
CA PHE A 18 8.17 -2.85 -9.92
C PHE A 18 9.46 -2.47 -9.17
N GLY A 19 9.88 -1.19 -9.19
CA GLY A 19 11.15 -0.74 -8.62
C GLY A 19 11.25 -0.89 -7.10
N LEU A 20 10.10 -0.89 -6.41
CA LEU A 20 10.00 -1.14 -4.96
C LEU A 20 9.58 -2.58 -4.62
N SER A 21 9.33 -3.42 -5.64
CA SER A 21 8.88 -4.79 -5.42
C SER A 21 9.95 -5.62 -4.73
N ARG A 22 9.51 -6.55 -3.88
CA ARG A 22 10.39 -7.44 -3.13
C ARG A 22 9.80 -8.83 -3.10
N SER A 23 10.60 -9.83 -3.46
CA SER A 23 10.16 -11.22 -3.34
C SER A 23 9.85 -11.54 -1.87
N TYR A 24 8.62 -12.00 -1.61
CA TYR A 24 8.14 -12.38 -0.27
C TYR A 24 8.42 -13.86 0.05
N ALA A 25 8.71 -14.69 -0.95
CA ALA A 25 8.90 -16.12 -0.80
C ALA A 25 10.13 -16.61 -1.57
N VAL A 26 10.73 -17.70 -1.10
CA VAL A 26 11.85 -18.37 -1.75
C VAL A 26 11.50 -19.83 -1.96
N LEU A 27 11.93 -20.40 -3.08
CA LEU A 27 11.76 -21.81 -3.36
C LEU A 27 12.80 -22.60 -2.55
N LYS A 28 12.34 -23.50 -1.69
CA LYS A 28 13.20 -24.42 -0.91
C LYS A 28 12.65 -25.83 -1.06
N ASN A 29 13.48 -26.77 -1.52
CA ASN A 29 13.12 -28.17 -1.72
C ASN A 29 11.82 -28.35 -2.53
N GLY A 30 11.67 -27.58 -3.63
CA GLY A 30 10.47 -27.63 -4.47
C GLY A 30 9.21 -26.97 -3.88
N LYS A 31 9.28 -26.40 -2.67
CA LYS A 31 8.15 -25.71 -2.01
C LYS A 31 8.44 -24.23 -1.80
N TRP A 32 7.46 -23.38 -2.08
CA TRP A 32 7.55 -21.96 -1.77
C TRP A 32 7.42 -21.73 -0.27
N VAL A 33 8.40 -21.05 0.32
CA VAL A 33 8.43 -20.71 1.74
C VAL A 33 8.54 -19.19 1.89
N ALA A 34 7.70 -18.60 2.74
CA ALA A 34 7.77 -17.18 3.04
C ALA A 34 9.13 -16.82 3.64
N ARG A 35 9.69 -15.70 3.23
CA ARG A 35 10.92 -15.17 3.80
C ARG A 35 10.68 -14.69 5.22
N LYS A 36 11.71 -14.82 6.06
CA LYS A 36 11.69 -14.25 7.41
C LYS A 36 11.63 -12.72 7.31
N ALA A 37 10.74 -12.11 8.09
CA ALA A 37 10.68 -10.66 8.24
C ALA A 37 12.01 -10.11 8.76
N ARG A 38 12.45 -8.95 8.24
CA ARG A 38 13.59 -8.24 8.83
C ARG A 38 13.19 -7.67 10.19
N GLY A 39 14.18 -7.42 11.05
CA GLY A 39 13.95 -6.76 12.34
C GLY A 39 13.41 -5.34 12.17
N THR A 40 13.84 -4.63 11.13
CA THR A 40 13.30 -3.34 10.72
C THR A 40 13.23 -3.27 9.20
N ALA A 41 12.15 -2.67 8.69
CA ALA A 41 12.00 -2.36 7.28
C ALA A 41 11.87 -0.84 7.12
N GLU A 42 12.81 -0.24 6.39
CA GLU A 42 12.71 1.18 6.05
C GLU A 42 11.51 1.42 5.13
N PHE A 43 10.79 2.49 5.42
CA PHE A 43 9.71 2.95 4.55
C PHE A 43 10.26 3.54 3.26
N ARG A 44 9.89 2.92 2.13
CA ARG A 44 10.12 3.42 0.77
C ARG A 44 8.78 3.33 0.04
N GLY A 45 8.19 4.47 -0.35
CA GLY A 45 6.90 4.51 -1.02
C GLY A 45 6.04 5.74 -0.68
N THR A 46 4.78 5.68 -1.09
CA THR A 46 3.80 6.77 -0.91
C THR A 46 3.05 6.62 0.42
N LEU A 47 3.18 7.62 1.29
CA LEU A 47 2.65 7.58 2.66
C LEU A 47 1.12 7.44 2.71
N ARG A 48 0.41 7.95 1.70
CA ARG A 48 -1.05 8.01 1.68
C ARG A 48 -1.71 6.63 1.68
N TYR A 49 -1.09 5.66 1.01
CA TYR A 49 -1.66 4.33 0.78
C TYR A 49 -0.95 3.24 1.58
N CYS A 50 0.10 3.55 2.34
CA CYS A 50 0.81 2.52 3.09
C CYS A 50 -0.01 2.03 4.29
N SER A 51 0.11 0.74 4.61
CA SER A 51 -0.60 0.14 5.74
C SER A 51 -0.05 0.62 7.09
N PRO A 52 -0.80 0.44 8.19
CA PRO A 52 -0.30 0.70 9.55
C PRO A 52 1.02 -0.02 9.88
N ASN A 53 1.24 -1.23 9.36
CA ASN A 53 2.47 -2.00 9.59
C ASN A 53 3.70 -1.27 9.05
N VAL A 54 3.55 -0.60 7.91
CA VAL A 54 4.63 0.13 7.26
C VAL A 54 5.06 1.35 8.08
N HIS A 55 4.09 2.02 8.70
CA HIS A 55 4.37 3.11 9.63
C HIS A 55 5.13 2.63 10.87
N GLU A 56 4.85 1.43 11.34
CA GLU A 56 5.55 0.78 12.46
C GLU A 56 6.89 0.14 12.04
N LYS A 57 7.36 0.37 10.80
CA LYS A 57 8.61 -0.19 10.25
C LYS A 57 8.67 -1.72 10.26
N LYS A 58 7.50 -2.39 10.23
CA LYS A 58 7.39 -3.84 10.08
C LYS A 58 7.61 -4.25 8.62
N GLU A 59 8.10 -5.47 8.40
CA GLU A 59 8.25 -6.00 7.03
C GLU A 59 6.89 -6.05 6.33
N GLN A 60 6.85 -5.49 5.12
CA GLN A 60 5.69 -5.57 4.23
C GLN A 60 5.47 -7.01 3.77
N GLY A 61 4.21 -7.45 3.80
CA GLY A 61 3.76 -8.69 3.20
C GLY A 61 2.52 -8.48 2.35
N ARG A 62 1.98 -9.58 1.83
CA ARG A 62 0.81 -9.59 0.91
C ARG A 62 -0.39 -8.79 1.43
N ARG A 63 -0.59 -8.74 2.74
CA ARG A 63 -1.69 -7.99 3.37
C ARG A 63 -1.54 -6.47 3.21
N ASP A 64 -0.32 -5.97 3.11
CA ASP A 64 -0.03 -4.55 3.03
C ASP A 64 -0.33 -3.99 1.62
N ASP A 65 -0.19 -4.84 0.59
CA ASP A 65 -0.67 -4.53 -0.77
C ASP A 65 -2.20 -4.41 -0.81
N LEU A 66 -2.93 -5.29 -0.10
CA LEU A 66 -4.39 -5.24 -0.01
C LEU A 66 -4.87 -3.99 0.75
N TRP A 67 -4.17 -3.57 1.81
CA TRP A 67 -4.44 -2.30 2.48
C TRP A 67 -4.32 -1.12 1.50
N SER A 68 -3.24 -1.11 0.72
CA SER A 68 -3.00 -0.05 -0.27
C SER A 68 -4.12 -0.01 -1.32
N LEU A 69 -4.53 -1.17 -1.84
CA LEU A 69 -5.64 -1.27 -2.78
C LEU A 69 -6.95 -0.75 -2.16
N PHE A 70 -7.25 -1.12 -0.92
CA PHE A 70 -8.46 -0.68 -0.23
C PHE A 70 -8.51 0.84 -0.08
N TYR A 71 -7.39 1.47 0.29
CA TYR A 71 -7.31 2.93 0.38
C TYR A 71 -7.48 3.62 -0.98
N VAL A 72 -6.96 3.04 -2.07
CA VAL A 72 -7.19 3.55 -3.43
C VAL A 72 -8.67 3.48 -3.80
N LEU A 73 -9.34 2.36 -3.51
CA LEU A 73 -10.77 2.20 -3.79
C LEU A 73 -11.63 3.18 -2.98
N ILE A 74 -11.31 3.40 -1.71
CA ILE A 74 -12.00 4.42 -0.88
C ILE A 74 -11.77 5.81 -1.46
N GLU A 75 -10.52 6.13 -1.84
CA GLU A 75 -10.20 7.43 -2.41
C GLU A 75 -11.02 7.71 -3.67
N PHE A 76 -11.19 6.72 -4.55
CA PHE A 76 -12.04 6.83 -5.73
C PHE A 76 -13.53 7.05 -5.40
N HIS A 77 -14.00 6.53 -4.27
CA HIS A 77 -15.41 6.65 -3.88
C HIS A 77 -15.73 7.97 -3.16
N CYS A 78 -14.95 8.33 -2.13
CA CYS A 78 -15.25 9.46 -1.25
C CYS A 78 -14.02 10.24 -0.75
N GLY A 79 -12.83 9.92 -1.23
CA GLY A 79 -11.58 10.51 -0.74
C GLY A 79 -11.10 9.93 0.59
N LEU A 80 -9.85 10.25 0.95
CA LEU A 80 -9.26 9.81 2.23
C LEU A 80 -9.21 10.96 3.25
N PRO A 81 -9.51 10.71 4.54
CA PRO A 81 -9.47 11.75 5.58
C PRO A 81 -8.10 12.43 5.74
N TRP A 82 -7.01 11.71 5.43
CA TRP A 82 -5.64 12.20 5.54
C TRP A 82 -5.04 12.67 4.21
N GLN A 83 -5.83 12.86 3.16
CA GLN A 83 -5.35 13.20 1.81
C GLN A 83 -4.48 14.47 1.75
N THR A 84 -4.72 15.45 2.63
CA THR A 84 -4.00 16.73 2.72
C THR A 84 -2.82 16.70 3.70
N VAL A 85 -2.65 15.61 4.46
CA VAL A 85 -1.65 15.51 5.52
C VAL A 85 -0.34 14.99 4.93
N ARG A 86 0.71 15.83 4.96
CA ARG A 86 2.05 15.48 4.46
C ARG A 86 2.98 14.89 5.52
N ASP A 87 2.63 15.06 6.80
CA ASP A 87 3.43 14.63 7.94
C ASP A 87 3.18 13.15 8.27
N LYS A 88 4.26 12.35 8.22
CA LYS A 88 4.25 10.91 8.51
C LYS A 88 3.71 10.58 9.89
N HIS A 89 4.05 11.38 10.89
CA HIS A 89 3.62 11.17 12.28
C HIS A 89 2.14 11.49 12.46
N LYS A 90 1.63 12.51 11.75
CA LYS A 90 0.20 12.86 11.80
C LYS A 90 -0.67 11.82 11.10
N VAL A 91 -0.24 11.30 9.95
CA VAL A 91 -0.93 10.20 9.26
C VAL A 91 -0.97 8.95 10.15
N LEU A 92 0.15 8.58 10.77
CA LEU A 92 0.20 7.49 11.74
C LEU A 92 -0.76 7.69 12.91
N CYS A 93 -0.84 8.91 13.43
CA CYS A 93 -1.74 9.24 14.54
C CYS A 93 -3.21 9.01 14.15
N ILE A 94 -3.60 9.34 12.91
CA ILE A 94 -4.95 9.08 12.40
C ILE A 94 -5.23 7.56 12.33
N PHE A 95 -4.26 6.76 11.89
CA PHE A 95 -4.41 5.30 11.81
C PHE A 95 -4.47 4.61 13.18
N VAL A 96 -3.67 5.06 14.15
CA VAL A 96 -3.52 4.39 15.46
C VAL A 96 -4.55 4.86 16.47
N HIS A 97 -4.90 6.16 16.46
CA HIS A 97 -5.67 6.74 17.55
C HIS A 97 -7.15 6.97 17.23
N GLY A 98 -7.60 6.74 15.99
CA GLY A 98 -9.03 6.72 15.63
C GLY A 98 -9.84 7.92 16.12
N LYS A 99 -9.21 9.05 16.43
CA LYS A 99 -9.87 10.21 17.04
C LYS A 99 -9.91 11.34 16.05
N SER A 100 -11.09 11.47 15.46
CA SER A 100 -11.74 12.74 15.21
C SER A 100 -11.44 13.69 16.37
N ARG A 101 -10.46 14.58 16.18
CA ARG A 101 -10.55 15.92 16.76
C ARG A 101 -11.35 16.76 15.77
N THR A 102 -12.64 16.47 15.68
CA THR A 102 -13.63 17.48 15.31
C THR A 102 -13.72 18.41 16.52
N ASN A 103 -13.00 19.53 16.47
CA ASN A 103 -13.39 20.68 17.27
C ASN A 103 -14.54 21.35 16.54
N VAL A 104 -15.76 20.98 16.91
CA VAL A 104 -16.93 21.85 16.89
C VAL A 104 -17.37 21.97 18.35
#